data_AF-A0A7S1V104-F1
#
_entry.id   AF-A0A7S1V104-F1
#
_cell.length_a   1.000
_cell.length_b   1.000
_cell.length_c   1.000
_cell.angle_alpha   90.00
_cell.angle_beta   90.00
_cell.angle_gamma   90.00
#
_symmetry.space_group_name_H-M   'P 1'
#
loop_
_entity.id
_entity.type
_entity.pdbx_description
1 polymer ?
#
loop_
_entity_poly.entity_id
_entity_poly.type
_entity_poly.pdbx_seq_one_letter_code
_entity_poly.pdbx_strand_id
1 'polypeptide(L)'
;EGGIGCVIRAMETFGNNELLQQNGCCALGNLACTNDDNRATICRQGGIELVIGAMETFGNNEELQQHGCSTLANWAGANDDCFKSEISTQDVVQFVRTAISKF
;
A
#
# COMPACT_ATOMS: atom_id res chain seq x y z
N GLU A 1 -2.76 1.97 21.26
CA GLU A 1 -1.54 2.43 20.57
C GLU A 1 -0.72 1.20 20.22
N GLY A 2 -0.20 0.93 19.02
CA GLY A 2 -0.15 1.65 17.76
C GLY A 2 0.49 0.75 16.70
N GLY A 3 -0.08 -0.45 16.48
CA GLY A 3 0.50 -1.47 15.59
C GLY A 3 0.69 -0.98 14.15
N ILE A 4 -0.31 -0.27 13.61
CA ILE A 4 -0.25 0.35 12.28
C ILE A 4 0.91 1.35 12.18
N GLY A 5 1.01 2.27 13.16
CA GLY A 5 2.07 3.28 13.16
C GLY A 5 3.47 2.69 13.32
N CYS A 6 3.61 1.57 14.04
CA CYS A 6 4.88 0.85 14.11
C CYS A 6 5.27 0.26 12.74
N VAL A 7 4.32 -0.30 11.99
CA VAL A 7 4.58 -0.86 10.65
C VAL A 7 4.98 0.25 9.67
N ILE A 8 4.23 1.35 9.64
CA ILE A 8 4.53 2.52 8.80
C ILE A 8 5.93 3.06 9.11
N ARG A 9 6.23 3.31 10.39
CA ARG A 9 7.55 3.81 10.80
C ARG A 9 8.69 2.85 10.46
N ALA A 10 8.47 1.55 10.58
CA ALA A 10 9.47 0.55 10.21
C ALA A 10 9.74 0.60 8.70
N MET A 11 8.69 0.65 7.88
CA MET A 11 8.81 0.76 6.43
C MET A 11 9.51 2.06 6.01
N GLU A 12 9.22 3.20 6.66
CA GLU A 12 9.94 4.46 6.42
C GLU A 12 11.42 4.37 6.79
N THR A 13 11.72 3.81 7.97
CA THR A 13 13.10 3.71 8.50
C THR A 13 13.95 2.77 7.65
N PHE A 14 13.36 1.70 7.13
CA PHE A 14 14.03 0.66 6.36
C PHE A 14 13.53 0.62 4.91
N GLY A 15 13.44 1.78 4.26
CA GLY A 15 13.00 1.94 2.87
C GLY A 15 13.74 1.07 1.85
N ASN A 16 15.03 0.81 2.07
CA ASN A 16 15.86 0.01 1.16
C ASN A 16 15.87 -1.50 1.47
N ASN A 17 15.15 -1.95 2.51
CA ASN A 17 15.06 -3.37 2.83
C ASN A 17 13.84 -3.98 2.15
N GLU A 18 14.08 -4.67 1.03
CA GLU A 18 13.06 -5.31 0.20
C GLU A 18 12.12 -6.23 1.00
N LEU A 19 12.69 -7.14 1.80
CA LEU A 19 11.92 -8.08 2.64
C LEU A 19 11.04 -7.35 3.66
N LEU A 20 11.53 -6.24 4.22
CA LEU A 20 10.76 -5.45 5.17
C LEU A 20 9.63 -4.68 4.47
N GLN A 21 9.87 -4.12 3.28
CA GLN A 21 8.81 -3.51 2.49
C GLN A 21 7.73 -4.51 2.11
N GLN A 22 8.11 -5.71 1.68
CA GLN A 22 7.17 -6.76 1.31
C GLN A 22 6.29 -7.16 2.49
N ASN A 23 6.90 -7.46 3.64
CA ASN A 23 6.17 -7.83 4.85
C ASN A 23 5.31 -6.67 5.38
N GLY A 24 5.81 -5.44 5.28
CA GLY A 24 5.09 -4.23 5.66
C GLY A 24 3.84 -4.01 4.81
N CYS A 25 3.98 -4.06 3.47
CA CYS A 25 2.85 -3.98 2.53
C CYS A 25 1.79 -5.06 2.82
N CYS A 26 2.22 -6.31 3.02
CA CYS A 26 1.32 -7.41 3.35
C CYS A 26 0.60 -7.19 4.70
N ALA A 27 1.33 -6.74 5.73
CA ALA A 27 0.75 -6.46 7.04
C ALA A 27 -0.29 -5.32 6.97
N LEU A 28 0.02 -4.23 6.28
CA LEU A 28 -0.92 -3.10 6.09
C LEU A 28 -2.16 -3.55 5.30
N GLY A 29 -1.97 -4.31 4.22
CA GLY A 29 -3.08 -4.88 3.45
C GLY A 29 -4.00 -5.77 4.27
N ASN A 30 -3.43 -6.65 5.11
CA ASN A 30 -4.20 -7.53 5.99
C ASN A 30 -4.95 -6.75 7.07
N LEU A 31 -4.30 -5.79 7.72
CA LEU A 31 -4.91 -4.95 8.77
C LEU A 31 -6.08 -4.14 8.23
N ALA A 32 -6.00 -3.76 6.96
CA ALA A 32 -6.98 -2.94 6.28
C ALA A 32 -8.05 -3.74 5.52
N CYS A 33 -7.90 -5.06 5.35
CA CYS A 33 -8.76 -5.86 4.47
C CYS A 33 -10.24 -5.80 4.89
N THR A 34 -10.51 -5.90 6.17
CA THR A 34 -11.88 -6.01 6.72
C THR A 34 -12.23 -4.95 7.76
N ASN A 35 -11.41 -3.92 7.89
CA ASN A 35 -11.56 -2.91 8.96
C ASN A 35 -11.40 -1.48 8.43
N ASP A 36 -12.52 -0.76 8.38
CA ASP A 36 -12.62 0.64 7.94
C ASP A 36 -11.79 1.60 8.82
N ASP A 37 -11.82 1.43 10.15
CA ASP A 37 -11.06 2.29 11.06
C ASP A 37 -9.54 2.15 10.84
N ASN A 38 -9.09 0.92 10.56
CA ASN A 38 -7.70 0.65 10.21
C ASN A 38 -7.35 1.28 8.86
N ARG A 39 -8.23 1.19 7.84
CA ARG A 39 -8.04 1.86 6.54
C ARG A 39 -7.88 3.37 6.72
N ALA A 40 -8.80 4.00 7.46
CA ALA A 40 -8.73 5.43 7.75
C ALA A 40 -7.46 5.81 8.52
N THR A 41 -7.02 4.96 9.44
CA THR A 41 -5.79 5.17 10.22
C THR A 41 -4.53 5.04 9.38
N ILE A 42 -4.48 4.06 8.47
CA ILE A 42 -3.36 3.84 7.54
C ILE A 42 -3.25 5.01 6.57
N CYS A 43 -4.38 5.40 5.98
CA CYS A 43 -4.45 6.54 5.06
C CYS A 43 -4.01 7.84 5.76
N ARG A 44 -4.58 8.18 6.93
CA ARG A 44 -4.15 9.37 7.70
C ARG A 44 -2.66 9.40 8.05
N GLN A 45 -1.99 8.25 8.08
CA GLN A 45 -0.56 8.14 8.35
C GLN A 45 0.32 8.03 7.08
N GLY A 46 -0.23 8.29 5.89
CA GLY A 46 0.51 8.24 4.62
C GLY A 46 0.86 6.82 4.18
N GLY A 47 0.19 5.80 4.71
CA GLY A 47 0.51 4.40 4.40
C GLY A 47 0.26 4.04 2.93
N ILE A 48 -0.62 4.77 2.24
CA ILE A 48 -0.90 4.56 0.81
C ILE A 48 0.31 4.94 -0.04
N GLU A 49 0.81 6.16 0.15
CA GLU A 49 2.01 6.68 -0.53
C GLU A 49 3.23 5.79 -0.26
N LEU A 50 3.34 5.28 0.97
CA LEU A 50 4.43 4.39 1.38
C LEU A 50 4.41 3.05 0.61
N VAL A 51 3.24 2.43 0.45
CA VAL A 51 3.08 1.20 -0.33
C VAL A 51 3.41 1.45 -1.80
N ILE A 52 2.99 2.58 -2.36
CA ILE A 52 3.30 2.97 -3.74
C ILE A 52 4.81 3.15 -3.91
N GLY A 53 5.45 3.92 -3.03
CA GLY A 53 6.90 4.15 -3.08
C GLY A 53 7.71 2.87 -2.94
N ALA A 54 7.26 1.92 -2.10
CA ALA A 54 7.85 0.59 -2.01
C ALA A 54 7.75 -0.19 -3.33
N MET A 55 6.59 -0.14 -4.00
CA MET A 55 6.41 -0.77 -5.31
C MET A 55 7.26 -0.12 -6.39
N GLU A 56 7.41 1.21 -6.39
CA GLU A 56 8.29 1.89 -7.35
C GLU A 56 9.76 1.54 -7.13
N THR A 57 10.19 1.46 -5.87
CA THR A 57 11.56 1.10 -5.49
C THR A 57 11.89 -0.35 -5.85
N PHE A 58 10.95 -1.27 -5.61
CA PHE A 58 11.13 -2.71 -5.83
C PHE A 58 10.25 -3.21 -6.98
N GLY A 59 10.35 -2.57 -8.15
CA GLY A 59 9.57 -2.90 -9.35
C GLY A 59 9.71 -4.35 -9.84
N ASN A 60 10.89 -4.95 -9.59
CA ASN A 60 11.25 -6.31 -10.00
C ASN A 60 10.81 -7.39 -9.01
N ASN A 61 10.35 -7.01 -7.81
CA ASN A 61 9.88 -7.97 -6.82
C ASN A 61 8.41 -8.32 -7.07
N GLU A 62 8.17 -9.45 -7.71
CA GLU A 62 6.82 -9.89 -8.07
C GLU A 62 5.88 -10.01 -6.86
N GLU A 63 6.39 -10.49 -5.72
CA GLU A 63 5.60 -10.73 -4.52
C GLU A 63 5.17 -9.41 -3.86
N LEU A 64 6.10 -8.46 -3.73
CA LEU A 64 5.82 -7.11 -3.24
C LEU A 64 4.82 -6.39 -4.15
N GLN A 65 4.93 -6.61 -5.46
CA GLN A 65 4.03 -6.02 -6.45
C GLN A 65 2.63 -6.61 -6.37
N GLN A 66 2.53 -7.93 -6.20
CA GLN A 66 1.26 -8.61 -5.98
C GLN A 66 0.60 -8.16 -4.68
N HIS A 67 1.36 -8.08 -3.58
CA HIS A 67 0.84 -7.61 -2.30
C HIS A 67 0.42 -6.15 -2.33
N GLY A 68 1.23 -5.28 -2.93
CA GLY A 68 0.90 -3.87 -3.09
C GLY A 68 -0.34 -3.68 -3.95
N CYS A 69 -0.46 -4.40 -5.07
CA CYS A 69 -1.64 -4.39 -5.93
C CYS A 69 -2.89 -4.87 -5.20
N SER A 70 -2.82 -5.99 -4.48
CA SER A 70 -3.97 -6.52 -3.73
C SER A 70 -4.40 -5.59 -2.61
N THR A 71 -3.44 -4.98 -1.92
CA THR A 71 -3.66 -4.01 -0.86
C THR A 71 -4.40 -2.79 -1.39
N LEU A 72 -3.90 -2.21 -2.48
CA LEU A 72 -4.49 -1.02 -3.09
C LEU A 72 -5.86 -1.30 -3.73
N ALA A 73 -6.05 -2.48 -4.34
CA ALA A 73 -7.36 -2.90 -4.86
C ALA A 73 -8.41 -3.04 -3.75
N ASN A 74 -8.03 -3.60 -2.60
CA ASN A 74 -8.92 -3.72 -1.44
C ASN A 74 -9.33 -2.33 -0.92
N TRP A 75 -8.42 -1.36 -0.90
CA TRP A 75 -8.72 0.00 -0.46
C TRP A 75 -9.58 0.77 -1.47
N ALA A 76 -9.33 0.59 -2.78
CA ALA A 76 -10.14 1.17 -3.84
C ALA A 76 -11.59 0.67 -3.81
N GLY A 77 -11.79 -0.63 -3.54
CA GLY A 77 -13.11 -1.26 -3.47
C GLY A 77 -13.95 -0.83 -2.27
N ALA A 78 -13.32 -0.35 -1.20
CA ALA A 78 -14.02 0.04 0.04
C ALA A 78 -14.82 1.36 -0.07
N ASN A 79 -14.80 2.05 -1.23
CA ASN A 79 -15.39 3.38 -1.42
C ASN A 79 -14.87 4.45 -0.45
N ASP A 80 -13.72 4.20 0.20
CA ASP A 80 -13.13 5.12 1.16
C ASP A 80 -12.72 6.44 0.50
N ASP A 81 -13.29 7.54 0.99
CA ASP A 81 -12.98 8.90 0.51
C ASP A 81 -11.50 9.25 0.69
N CYS A 82 -10.86 8.63 1.68
CA CYS A 82 -9.44 8.82 1.98
C CYS A 82 -8.54 8.33 0.82
N PHE A 83 -8.84 7.14 0.26
CA PHE A 83 -8.12 6.59 -0.89
C PHE A 83 -8.25 7.48 -2.13
N LYS A 84 -9.45 8.03 -2.37
CA LYS A 84 -9.71 8.96 -3.48
C LYS A 84 -9.02 10.31 -3.32
N SER A 85 -8.75 10.72 -2.08
CA SER A 85 -8.11 12.01 -1.79
C SER A 85 -6.58 11.97 -1.93
N GLU A 86 -5.96 10.82 -1.66
CA GLU A 86 -4.50 10.67 -1.73
C GLU A 86 -4.00 10.21 -3.10
N ILE A 87 -4.77 9.39 -3.82
CA ILE A 87 -4.35 8.88 -5.13
C ILE A 87 -4.94 9.74 -6.25
N SER A 88 -4.07 10.43 -7.00
CA SER A 88 -4.48 11.16 -8.20
C SER A 88 -5.02 10.18 -9.25
N THR A 89 -5.97 10.62 -10.09
CA THR A 89 -6.48 9.81 -11.20
C THR A 89 -5.38 9.32 -12.15
N GLN A 90 -4.24 10.03 -12.22
CA GLN A 90 -3.05 9.58 -12.95
C GLN A 90 -2.35 8.38 -12.30
N ASP A 91 -2.25 8.37 -10.98
CA ASP A 91 -1.63 7.29 -10.22
C ASP A 91 -2.46 6.01 -10.35
N VAL A 92 -3.80 6.11 -10.30
CA VAL A 92 -4.72 4.99 -10.57
C VAL A 92 -4.48 4.39 -11.96
N VAL A 93 -4.28 5.23 -12.99
CA VAL A 93 -4.05 4.76 -14.37
C VAL A 93 -2.69 4.08 -14.53
N GLN A 94 -1.65 4.61 -13.91
CA GLN A 94 -0.33 3.96 -13.90
C GLN A 94 -0.38 2.63 -13.13
N PHE A 95 -1.19 2.58 -12.07
CA PHE A 95 -1.45 1.39 -11.28
C PHE A 95 -2.12 0.27 -12.08
N VAL A 96 -3.19 0.60 -12.80
CA VAL A 96 -3.88 -0.33 -13.71
C VAL A 96 -2.96 -0.81 -14.82
N ARG A 97 -2.08 0.06 -15.37
CA ARG A 97 -1.06 -0.34 -16.35
C ARG A 97 -0.06 -1.33 -15.79
N THR A 98 0.49 -1.08 -14.61
CA THR A 98 1.47 -1.97 -13.98
C THR A 98 0.84 -3.32 -13.67
N ALA A 99 -0.39 -3.35 -13.15
CA ALA A 99 -1.13 -4.58 -12.88
C ALA A 99 -1.43 -5.37 -14.15
N ILE A 100 -1.86 -4.73 -15.24
CA ILE A 100 -2.16 -5.41 -16.52
C ILE A 100 -0.88 -5.88 -17.23
N SER A 101 0.23 -5.15 -17.12
CA SER A 101 1.49 -5.53 -17.78
C SER A 101 2.16 -6.80 -17.23
N LYS A 102 1.69 -7.30 -16.08
CA LYS A 102 2.19 -8.50 -15.41
C LYS A 102 1.29 -9.73 -15.57
N PHE A 103 0.19 -9.60 -16.32
CA PHE A 103 -0.66 -10.71 -16.80
C PHE A 103 -0.53 -10.86 -18.32
#